data_AF-A0AAU0NKF7-F1
#
_entry.id   AF-A0AAU0NKF7-F1
#
_cell.length_a   1.000
_cell.length_b   1.000
_cell.length_c   1.000
_cell.angle_alpha   90.00
_cell.angle_beta   90.00
_cell.angle_gamma   90.00
#
_symmetry.space_group_name_H-M   'P 1'
#
loop_
_entity.id
_entity.type
_entity.pdbx_description
1 polymer ?
#
loop_
_entity_poly.entity_id
_entity_poly.type
_entity_poly.pdbx_seq_one_letter_code
_entity_poly.pdbx_strand_id
1 'polypeptide(L)' 'MNYNFNDITISTIWIKIKKIEYGWSSDEEYYIEDNKNMKYLLRIC' A
#
# COMPACT_ATOMS: atom_id res chain seq x y z
N MET A 1 6.39 -9.61 -7.25
CA MET A 1 6.98 -8.27 -7.06
C MET A 1 7.21 -8.06 -5.57
N ASN A 2 8.46 -7.81 -5.15
CA ASN A 2 8.81 -7.51 -3.75
C ASN A 2 8.73 -5.99 -3.58
N TYR A 3 7.54 -5.48 -3.27
CA TYR A 3 7.37 -4.06 -3.01
C TYR A 3 7.98 -3.73 -1.65
N ASN A 4 9.01 -2.90 -1.65
CA ASN A 4 9.75 -2.57 -0.45
C ASN A 4 9.00 -1.43 0.27
N PHE A 5 8.01 -1.78 1.11
CA PHE A 5 7.15 -0.82 1.84
C PHE A 5 7.90 0.06 2.87
N ASN A 6 9.23 0.03 2.86
CA ASN A 6 10.12 0.78 3.75
C ASN A 6 10.14 2.29 3.46
N ASP A 7 9.67 2.74 2.29
CA ASP A 7 9.59 4.17 1.96
C ASP A 7 8.49 4.91 2.73
N ILE A 8 7.55 4.18 3.34
CA ILE A 8 6.52 4.76 4.20
C ILE A 8 7.09 4.81 5.63
N THR A 9 7.84 5.87 5.90
CA THR A 9 8.53 6.13 7.18
C THR A 9 7.63 6.17 8.42
N ILE A 10 6.32 6.20 8.23
CA ILE A 10 5.32 6.32 9.29
C ILE A 10 5.02 4.97 9.96
N SER A 11 5.20 3.86 9.24
CA SER A 11 4.98 2.52 9.78
C SER A 11 5.80 1.46 9.05
N THR A 12 6.50 0.62 9.82
CA THR A 12 7.29 -0.51 9.31
C THR A 12 6.52 -1.83 9.35
N ILE A 13 5.27 -1.82 9.83
CA ILE A 13 4.46 -3.02 10.07
C ILE A 13 3.10 -2.86 9.39
N TRP A 14 2.94 -3.56 8.27
CA TRP A 14 1.69 -3.62 7.50
C TRP A 14 0.95 -4.91 7.81
N ILE A 15 -0.29 -4.80 8.27
CA ILE A 15 -1.12 -5.95 8.67
C ILE A 15 -2.13 -6.35 7.61
N LYS A 16 -2.48 -5.42 6.70
CA LYS A 16 -3.33 -5.72 5.54
C LYS A 16 -2.82 -4.98 4.33
N ILE A 17 -2.79 -5.68 3.20
CA ILE A 17 -2.45 -5.14 1.89
C ILE A 17 -3.50 -5.69 0.92
N LYS A 18 -4.29 -4.80 0.30
CA LYS A 18 -5.32 -5.16 -0.67
C LYS A 18 -5.08 -4.41 -1.97
N LYS A 19 -4.83 -5.16 -3.05
CA LYS A 19 -4.70 -4.57 -4.39
C LYS A 19 -6.04 -3.98 -4.84
N ILE A 20 -5.97 -2.84 -5.51
CA ILE A 20 -7.07 -2.20 -6.19
C ILE A 20 -6.96 -2.62 -7.66
N GLU A 21 -7.90 -3.45 -8.12
CA GLU A 21 -7.89 -3.95 -9.51
C GLU A 21 -8.61 -3.02 -10.50
N TYR A 22 -9.17 -1.92 -10.00
CA TYR A 22 -10.01 -1.02 -10.80
C TYR A 22 -9.44 0.39 -10.79
N GLY A 23 -8.97 0.86 -11.95
CA GLY A 23 -8.40 2.18 -12.13
C GLY A 23 -8.21 2.49 -13.62
N TRP A 24 -8.21 3.78 -13.97
CA TRP A 24 -7.90 4.24 -15.33
C TRP A 24 -6.39 4.41 -15.56
N SER A 25 -5.59 4.21 -14.50
CA SER A 25 -4.14 4.27 -14.56
C SER A 25 -3.57 2.87 -14.79
N SER A 26 -2.43 2.80 -15.48
CA SER A 26 -1.64 1.57 -15.58
C SER A 26 -0.87 1.25 -14.31
N ASP A 27 -0.92 2.14 -13.32
CA ASP A 27 -0.24 1.99 -12.03
C ASP A 27 -0.92 0.95 -11.16
N GLU A 28 -0.13 0.28 -10.32
CA GLU A 28 -0.66 -0.62 -9.32
C GLU A 28 -1.00 0.13 -8.04
N GLU A 29 -2.28 0.10 -7.65
CA GLU A 29 -2.75 0.73 -6.43
C GLU A 29 -3.09 -0.30 -5.35
N TYR A 30 -2.82 0.05 -4.10
CA TYR A 30 -3.01 -0.82 -2.93
C TYR A 30 -3.59 -0.03 -1.77
N TYR A 31 -4.61 -0.59 -1.11
CA TYR A 31 -4.98 -0.21 0.24
C TYR A 31 -4.09 -0.96 1.23
N ILE A 32 -3.40 -0.22 2.07
CA ILE A 32 -2.59 -0.80 3.15
C ILE A 32 -3.07 -0.30 4.52
N GLU A 33 -3.00 -1.17 5.51
CA GLU A 33 -3.37 -0.88 6.90
C GLU A 33 -2.21 -1.26 7.82
N ASP A 34 -1.88 -0.39 8.77
CA ASP A 34 -0.86 -0.65 9.78
C ASP A 34 -1.43 -1.23 11.08
N ASN A 35 -0.54 -1.63 11.99
CA ASN A 35 -0.91 -2.16 13.30
C ASN A 35 -1.54 -1.13 14.27
N LYS A 36 -1.58 0.15 13.89
CA LYS A 36 -2.27 1.22 14.61
C LYS A 36 -3.64 1.53 13.98
N ASN A 37 -4.12 0.69 13.07
CA ASN A 37 -5.33 0.88 12.27
C ASN A 37 -5.29 2.12 11.36
N MET A 38 -4.12 2.68 11.07
CA MET A 38 -3.98 3.73 10.05
C MET A 38 -4.07 3.11 8.66
N LYS A 39 -4.78 3.79 7.78
CA LYS A 39 -5.05 3.35 6.41
C LYS A 39 -4.39 4.28 5.42
N TYR A 40 -3.72 3.72 4.43
CA TYR A 40 -3.04 4.46 3.37
C TYR A 40 -3.39 3.87 1.99
N LEU A 41 -3.29 4.74 0.99
CA LEU A 41 -3.31 4.35 -0.42
C LEU A 41 -1.86 4.38 -0.92
N LEU A 42 -1.33 3.24 -1.32
CA LEU A 42 -0.04 3.12 -1.98
C LEU A 42 -0.28 3.01 -3.48
N ARG A 43 0.41 3.83 -4.25
CA ARG A 43 0.42 3.78 -5.72
C ARG A 43 1.84 3.53 -6.19
N ILE A 44 1.98 2.58 -7.10
CA ILE A 44 3.27 2.15 -7.66
C ILE A 44 3.16 2.33 -9.18
N CYS A 45 3.95 3.27 -9.70
CA CYS A 45 4.10 3.54 -11.13
C CYS A 45 5.17 2.66 -11.77
#